data_AF-A0A3L7VZ16-F1
#
_entry.id   AF-A0A3L7VZ16-F1
#
_cell.length_a   1.000
_cell.length_b   1.000
_cell.length_c   1.000
_cell.angle_alpha   90.00
_cell.angle_beta   90.00
_cell.angle_gamma   90.00
#
_symmetry.space_group_name_H-M   'P 1'
#
loop_
_entity.id
_entity.type
_entity.pdbx_description
1 polymer ?
#
loop_
_entity_poly.entity_id
_entity_poly.type
_entity_poly.pdbx_seq_one_letter_code
_entity_poly.pdbx_strand_id
1 'polypeptide(L)' 'MPRFRTDKGQTITTGPQLGAGGEGAVFDVVGQPAMVAKIYHAHRLDAALAAKVTAMVADPPDDGAV' A
#
# COMPACT_ATOMS: atom_id res chain seq x y z
N MET A 1 5.12 2.53 -16.18
CA MET A 1 4.54 2.60 -14.82
C MET A 1 3.85 1.29 -14.51
N PRO A 2 4.20 0.60 -13.42
CA PRO A 2 3.53 -0.63 -13.01
C PRO A 2 2.03 -0.42 -12.77
N ARG A 3 1.25 -1.48 -13.01
CA ARG A 3 -0.20 -1.48 -12.82
C ARG A 3 -0.58 -2.66 -11.94
N PHE A 4 -1.38 -2.40 -10.91
CA PHE A 4 -1.82 -3.40 -9.95
C PHE A 4 -3.34 -3.46 -9.92
N ARG A 5 -3.86 -4.65 -9.59
CA ARG A 5 -5.29 -4.87 -9.38
C ARG A 5 -5.53 -5.18 -7.91
N THR A 6 -6.47 -4.48 -7.30
CA THR A 6 -6.90 -4.72 -5.92
C THR A 6 -7.87 -5.90 -5.86
N ASP A 7 -8.08 -6.43 -4.66
CA ASP A 7 -9.11 -7.42 -4.34
C ASP A 7 -10.53 -6.95 -4.70
N LYS A 8 -10.81 -5.65 -4.56
CA LYS A 8 -12.06 -5.00 -4.98
C LYS A 8 -12.19 -4.83 -6.50
N GLY A 9 -11.25 -5.35 -7.28
CA GLY A 9 -11.24 -5.28 -8.74
C GLY A 9 -10.81 -3.92 -9.33
N GLN A 10 -10.46 -2.95 -8.49
CA GLN A 10 -9.94 -1.65 -8.93
C GLN A 10 -8.54 -1.82 -9.52
N THR A 11 -8.27 -1.12 -10.61
CA THR A 11 -6.93 -1.05 -11.18
C THR A 11 -6.26 0.26 -10.79
N ILE A 12 -5.07 0.19 -10.22
CA ILE A 12 -4.25 1.35 -9.88
C ILE A 12 -3.00 1.39 -10.76
N THR A 13 -2.60 2.58 -11.19
CA THR A 13 -1.34 2.81 -11.89
C THR A 13 -0.42 3.55 -10.92
N THR A 14 0.77 3.00 -10.67
CA THR A 14 1.73 3.64 -9.77
C THR A 14 2.51 4.74 -10.49
N GLY A 15 2.71 5.85 -9.79
CA GLY A 15 3.57 6.95 -10.20
C GLY A 15 5.03 6.72 -9.78
N PRO A 16 5.79 7.81 -9.55
CA PRO A 16 7.12 7.74 -8.95
C PRO A 16 7.15 7.00 -7.61
N GLN A 17 8.29 6.38 -7.30
CA GLN A 17 8.53 5.80 -5.98
C GLN A 17 8.84 6.93 -5.00
N LEU A 18 8.12 6.97 -3.89
CA LEU A 18 8.32 7.93 -2.80
C LEU A 18 9.37 7.45 -1.80
N GLY A 19 9.48 6.14 -1.60
CA GLY A 19 10.44 5.55 -0.68
C GLY A 19 10.41 4.03 -0.68
N ALA A 20 11.39 3.41 -0.03
CA ALA A 20 11.45 1.97 0.17
C ALA A 20 12.06 1.62 1.53
N GLY A 21 11.67 0.47 2.06
CA GLY A 21 12.22 -0.12 3.28
C GLY A 21 12.14 -1.63 3.25
N GLY A 22 12.52 -2.30 4.34
CA GLY A 22 12.63 -3.76 4.38
C GLY A 22 11.34 -4.54 4.08
N GLU A 23 10.17 -3.91 4.23
CA GLU A 23 8.88 -4.55 3.94
C GLU A 23 8.43 -4.39 2.48
N GLY A 24 8.85 -3.32 1.81
CA GLY A 24 8.30 -2.94 0.51
C GLY A 24 8.62 -1.50 0.11
N ALA A 25 8.05 -1.09 -1.01
CA ALA A 25 8.19 0.25 -1.58
C ALA A 25 6.85 0.99 -1.62
N VAL A 26 6.90 2.32 -1.48
CA VAL A 26 5.75 3.23 -1.52
C VAL A 26 5.83 4.05 -2.81
N PHE A 27 4.71 4.15 -3.51
CA PHE A 27 4.58 4.86 -4.77
C PHE A 27 3.40 5.82 -4.73
N ASP A 28 3.46 6.88 -5.52
CA ASP A 28 2.27 7.68 -5.84
C ASP A 28 1.22 6.83 -6.56
N VAL A 29 -0.05 7.21 -6.45
CA VAL A 29 -1.12 6.68 -7.31
C VAL A 29 -1.51 7.74 -8.33
N VAL A 30 -1.34 7.41 -9.62
CA VAL A 30 -1.66 8.34 -10.71
C VAL A 30 -3.14 8.71 -10.67
N GLY A 31 -3.43 10.02 -10.67
CA GLY A 31 -4.78 10.57 -10.62
C GLY A 31 -5.43 10.58 -9.23
N GLN A 32 -4.72 10.14 -8.17
CA GLN A 32 -5.23 10.09 -6.80
C GLN A 32 -4.18 10.69 -5.84
N PRO A 33 -4.02 12.02 -5.79
CA PRO A 33 -2.93 12.69 -5.07
C PRO A 33 -3.00 12.51 -3.54
N ALA A 34 -4.18 12.17 -3.00
CA ALA A 34 -4.35 11.87 -1.58
C ALA A 34 -4.02 10.41 -1.22
N MET A 35 -3.55 9.60 -2.18
CA MET A 35 -3.31 8.18 -1.99
C MET A 35 -1.91 7.76 -2.44
N VAL A 36 -1.38 6.79 -1.71
CA VAL A 36 -0.12 6.11 -2.02
C VAL A 36 -0.35 4.60 -2.07
N ALA A 37 0.44 3.90 -2.88
CA ALA A 37 0.45 2.44 -2.94
C ALA A 37 1.70 1.91 -2.25
N LYS A 38 1.53 1.18 -1.14
CA LYS A 38 2.60 0.38 -0.54
C LYS A 38 2.58 -1.03 -1.13
N ILE A 39 3.61 -1.37 -1.90
CA ILE A 39 3.78 -2.68 -2.55
C ILE A 39 4.80 -3.49 -1.74
N TYR A 40 4.35 -4.57 -1.11
CA TYR A 40 5.19 -5.45 -0.30
C TYR A 40 6.04 -6.37 -1.18
N HIS A 41 7.26 -6.69 -0.72
CA HIS A 41 8.13 -7.64 -1.42
C HIS A 41 7.60 -9.07 -1.34
N ALA A 42 7.75 -9.85 -2.43
CA ALA A 42 7.20 -11.22 -2.49
C ALA A 42 7.68 -12.13 -1.36
N HIS A 43 8.93 -12.00 -0.93
CA HIS A 43 9.50 -12.78 0.17
C HIS A 43 8.94 -12.42 1.57
N ARG A 44 8.13 -11.36 1.67
CA ARG A 44 7.45 -10.92 2.90
C ARG A 44 5.98 -11.34 2.94
N LEU A 45 5.47 -12.00 1.90
CA LEU A 45 4.08 -12.47 1.83
C LEU A 45 3.88 -13.71 2.73
N ASP A 46 3.89 -13.48 4.03
CA ASP A 46 3.67 -14.49 5.06
C ASP A 46 2.41 -14.19 5.92
N ALA A 47 2.06 -15.13 6.79
CA ALA A 47 0.90 -15.02 7.67
C ALA A 47 1.02 -13.84 8.65
N ALA A 48 2.24 -13.47 9.05
CA ALA A 48 2.46 -12.36 9.97
C ALA A 48 2.18 -11.02 9.30
N LEU A 49 2.62 -10.83 8.04
CA LEU A 49 2.29 -9.65 7.25
C LEU A 49 0.77 -9.57 6.98
N ALA A 50 0.14 -10.68 6.62
CA ALA A 50 -1.30 -10.71 6.39
C ALA A 50 -2.09 -10.30 7.65
N ALA A 51 -1.72 -10.83 8.82
CA ALA A 51 -2.31 -10.47 10.10
C ALA A 51 -2.09 -8.98 10.43
N LYS A 52 -0.87 -8.47 10.22
CA LYS A 52 -0.53 -7.06 10.43
C LYS A 52 -1.39 -6.13 9.57
N VAL A 53 -1.48 -6.39 8.26
CA VAL A 53 -2.27 -5.57 7.34
C VAL A 53 -3.77 -5.66 7.67
N THR A 54 -4.25 -6.83 8.05
CA THR A 54 -5.64 -7.01 8.51
C THR A 54 -5.94 -6.16 9.75
N ALA A 55 -5.03 -6.14 10.72
CA ALA A 55 -5.16 -5.30 11.91
C ALA A 55 -5.19 -3.80 11.57
N MET A 56 -4.30 -3.34 10.68
CA MET A 56 -4.26 -1.93 10.24
C MET A 56 -5.54 -1.49 9.52
N VAL A 57 -6.21 -2.41 8.80
CA VAL A 57 -7.48 -2.13 8.12
C VAL A 57 -8.65 -2.15 9.11
N ALA A 58 -8.62 -3.05 10.09
CA ALA A 58 -9.65 -3.16 11.12
C ALA A 58 -9.62 -2.00 12.13
N ASP A 59 -8.44 -1.48 12.41
CA ASP A 59 -8.20 -0.39 13.35
C ASP A 59 -7.23 0.64 12.72
N PRO A 60 -7.74 1.46 11.78
CA PRO A 60 -6.92 2.48 11.15
C PRO A 60 -6.51 3.55 12.19
N PRO A 61 -5.26 4.05 12.14
CA PRO A 61 -4.86 5.14 13.01
C PRO A 61 -5.73 6.38 12.74
N ASP A 62 -6.05 7.13 13.78
CA ASP A 62 -6.68 8.44 13.62
C ASP A 62 -5.79 9.32 12.75
N ASP A 63 -6.38 10.00 11.76
CA ASP A 63 -5.69 10.91 10.84
C ASP A 63 -5.10 12.16 11.54
N GLY A 64 -5.10 12.19 12.88
CA GLY A 64 -4.53 13.25 13.69
C GLY A 64 -5.05 14.60 13.24
N ALA A 65 -6.36 14.84 13.39
CA ALA A 65 -6.93 16.17 13.17
C ALA A 65 -6.24 17.16 14.13
N VAL A 66 -5.27 17.91 13.60
CA VAL A 66 -4.75 19.16 14.16
C VAL A 66 -5.46 20.34 13.53
#